data_AF-A0A7G7CNH2-F1
#
_entry.id   AF-A0A7G7CNH2-F1
#
_cell.length_a   1.000
_cell.length_b   1.000
_cell.length_c   1.000
_cell.angle_alpha   90.00
_cell.angle_beta   90.00
_cell.angle_gamma   90.00
#
_symmetry.space_group_name_H-M   'P 1'
#
loop_
_entity.id
_entity.type
_entity.pdbx_description
1 polymer ?
#
loop_
_entity_poly.entity_id
_entity_poly.type
_entity_poly.pdbx_seq_one_letter_code
_entity_poly.pdbx_strand_id
1 'polypeptide(L)' 'MSEVKSLKVKPLTQGGHVVLAIAVLGLFFLLLLQLGLTRYYNAEQLERLVSGAEAKGEDYSVVIHNRLTGSYSFNAN' A
#
# COMPACT_ATOMS: atom_id res chain seq x y z
N MET A 1 -11.98 -63.45 -14.73
CA MET A 1 -11.18 -62.59 -13.83
C MET A 1 -11.12 -61.21 -14.48
N SER A 2 -11.86 -60.21 -13.98
CA SER A 2 -11.92 -58.88 -14.62
C SER A 2 -10.83 -57.95 -14.08
N GLU A 3 -10.01 -57.39 -14.97
CA GLU A 3 -9.05 -56.33 -14.61
C GLU A 3 -9.79 -55.06 -14.18
N VAL A 4 -9.55 -54.62 -12.95
CA VAL A 4 -9.93 -53.27 -12.50
C VAL A 4 -8.84 -52.31 -12.98
N LYS A 5 -9.11 -51.57 -14.06
CA LYS A 5 -8.23 -50.47 -14.50
C LYS A 5 -8.30 -49.35 -13.47
N SER A 6 -7.22 -49.18 -12.71
CA SER A 6 -7.04 -48.04 -11.81
C SER A 6 -7.00 -46.74 -12.62
N LEU A 7 -7.97 -45.86 -12.37
CA LEU A 7 -8.01 -44.52 -12.95
C LEU A 7 -6.92 -43.67 -12.28
N LYS A 8 -5.87 -43.36 -13.04
CA LYS A 8 -4.78 -42.48 -12.61
C LYS A 8 -5.29 -41.04 -12.58
N VAL A 9 -5.69 -40.57 -11.40
CA VAL A 9 -6.14 -39.18 -11.20
C VAL A 9 -4.95 -38.25 -11.42
N LYS A 10 -5.03 -37.36 -12.41
CA LYS A 10 -4.01 -36.35 -12.68
C LYS A 10 -4.15 -35.24 -11.64
N PRO A 11 -3.15 -34.96 -10.78
CA PRO A 11 -3.24 -33.85 -9.83
C PRO A 11 -3.31 -32.56 -10.63
N LEU A 12 -4.42 -31.85 -10.53
CA LEU A 12 -4.71 -30.71 -11.38
C LEU A 12 -4.14 -29.39 -10.84
N THR A 13 -3.18 -29.36 -9.92
CA THR A 13 -3.00 -28.09 -9.19
C THR A 13 -1.66 -27.99 -8.47
N GLN A 14 -0.57 -27.76 -9.21
CA GLN A 14 0.66 -27.20 -8.62
C GLN A 14 1.02 -25.85 -9.26
N GLY A 15 0.93 -25.73 -10.59
CA GLY A 15 1.24 -24.47 -11.28
C GLY A 15 0.30 -23.31 -10.97
N GLY A 16 -1.01 -23.56 -10.81
CA GLY A 16 -2.00 -22.51 -10.52
C GLY A 16 -1.80 -21.83 -9.16
N HIS A 17 -1.38 -22.58 -8.15
CA HIS A 17 -1.14 -22.02 -6.81
C HIS A 17 0.09 -21.11 -6.78
N VAL A 18 1.13 -21.44 -7.55
CA VAL A 18 2.33 -20.60 -7.67
C VAL A 18 2.01 -19.27 -8.34
N VAL A 19 1.26 -19.28 -9.45
CA VAL A 19 0.83 -18.06 -10.14
C VAL A 19 -0.02 -17.18 -9.21
N LEU A 20 -0.96 -17.79 -8.48
CA LEU A 20 -1.79 -17.06 -7.52
C LEU A 20 -0.95 -16.44 -6.39
N ALA A 21 0.02 -17.19 -5.84
CA ALA A 21 0.91 -16.70 -4.80
C ALA A 21 1.75 -15.51 -5.27
N ILE A 22 2.30 -15.57 -6.49
CA ILE A 22 3.05 -14.45 -7.09
C ILE A 22 2.16 -13.24 -7.26
N ALA A 23 0.92 -13.41 -7.75
CA ALA A 23 -0.02 -12.30 -7.93
C ALA A 23 -0.36 -11.62 -6.59
N VAL A 24 -0.60 -12.39 -5.52
CA VAL A 24 -0.89 -11.85 -4.19
C VAL A 24 0.31 -11.08 -3.63
N LEU A 25 1.52 -11.63 -3.76
CA LEU A 25 2.74 -10.94 -3.34
C LEU A 25 2.94 -9.64 -4.13
N GLY A 26 2.75 -9.67 -5.45
CA GLY A 26 2.83 -8.48 -6.30
C GLY A 26 1.86 -7.39 -5.87
N LEU A 27 0.59 -7.74 -5.63
CA LEU A 27 -0.41 -6.79 -5.15
C LEU A 27 -0.05 -6.23 -3.77
N PHE A 28 0.45 -7.08 -2.87
CA PHE A 28 0.90 -6.64 -1.56
C PHE A 28 2.04 -5.61 -1.65
N PHE A 29 3.04 -5.86 -2.50
CA PHE A 29 4.12 -4.88 -2.73
C PHE A 29 3.62 -3.58 -3.37
N LEU A 30 2.66 -3.67 -4.29
CA LEU A 30 2.04 -2.47 -4.87
C LEU A 30 1.29 -1.65 -3.81
N LEU A 31 0.61 -2.29 -2.86
CA LEU A 31 -0.04 -1.60 -1.75
C LEU A 31 0.98 -0.93 -0.82
N LEU A 32 2.09 -1.61 -0.51
CA LEU A 32 3.17 -1.01 0.28
C LEU A 32 3.81 0.18 -0.44
N LEU A 33 4.05 0.05 -1.75
CA LEU A 33 4.57 1.14 -2.57
C LEU A 33 3.59 2.33 -2.56
N GLN A 34 2.30 2.08 -2.80
CA GLN A 34 1.28 3.12 -2.78
C GLN A 34 1.21 3.82 -1.42
N LEU A 35 1.30 3.06 -0.32
CA LEU A 35 1.32 3.61 1.01
C LEU A 35 2.56 4.49 1.25
N GLY A 36 3.73 4.01 0.82
CA GLY A 36 4.99 4.74 0.91
C GLY A 36 4.94 6.05 0.13
N LEU A 37 4.48 6.01 -1.12
CA LEU A 37 4.32 7.21 -1.96
C LEU A 37 3.34 8.20 -1.32
N THR A 38 2.17 7.73 -0.86
CA THR A 38 1.17 8.58 -0.20
C THR A 38 1.78 9.30 1.01
N ARG A 39 2.51 8.55 1.84
CA ARG A 39 3.16 9.11 3.03
C ARG A 39 4.24 10.12 2.66
N TYR A 40 5.07 9.80 1.66
CA TYR A 40 6.14 10.69 1.19
C TYR A 40 5.58 12.03 0.70
N TYR A 41 4.59 12.02 -0.20
CA TYR A 41 4.02 13.24 -0.74
C TYR A 41 3.24 14.05 0.30
N ASN A 42 2.60 13.40 1.27
CA ASN A 42 1.95 14.11 2.37
C ASN A 42 2.99 14.81 3.27
N ALA A 43 4.09 14.15 3.60
CA ALA A 43 5.15 14.74 4.42
C ALA A 43 5.82 15.93 3.70
N GLU A 44 6.15 15.76 2.42
CA GLU A 44 6.77 16.81 1.62
C GLU A 44 5.87 18.04 1.47
N GLN A 45 4.56 17.84 1.19
CA GLN A 45 3.63 18.96 1.10
C GLN A 45 3.47 19.66 2.45
N LEU A 46 3.38 18.91 3.54
CA LEU A 46 3.25 19.48 4.87
C LEU A 46 4.47 20.33 5.24
N GLU A 47 5.67 19.83 4.97
CA GLU A 47 6.93 20.56 5.20
C GLU A 47 6.95 21.90 4.44
N ARG A 48 6.53 21.90 3.17
CA ARG A 48 6.43 23.13 2.37
C ARG A 48 5.42 24.13 2.94
N LEU A 49 4.28 23.65 3.44
CA LEU A 49 3.25 24.51 4.04
C LEU A 49 3.74 25.12 5.35
N VAL A 50 4.35 24.31 6.22
CA VAL A 50 4.94 24.75 7.49
C VAL A 50 6.05 25.77 7.23
N SER A 51 7.02 25.45 6.38
CA SER A 51 8.10 26.37 6.04
C SER A 51 7.57 27.67 5.42
N GLY A 52 6.51 27.59 4.61
CA GLY A 52 5.84 28.77 4.03
C GLY A 52 5.18 29.66 5.09
N ALA A 53 4.49 29.09 6.07
CA ALA A 53 3.89 29.85 7.17
C ALA A 53 4.97 30.46 8.09
N GLU A 54 6.00 29.70 8.43
CA GLU A 54 7.13 30.17 9.24
C GLU A 54 7.88 31.33 8.57
N ALA A 55 8.11 31.24 7.25
CA ALA A 55 8.76 32.32 6.49
C ALA A 55 7.93 33.62 6.46
N LYS A 56 6.61 33.52 6.63
CA LYS A 56 5.70 34.67 6.71
C LYS A 56 5.44 35.15 8.15
N GLY A 57 5.87 34.38 9.15
CA GLY A 57 5.52 34.64 10.56
C GLY A 57 4.03 34.41 10.85
N GLU A 58 3.36 33.57 10.06
CA GLU A 58 1.96 33.19 10.26
C GLU A 58 1.87 32.07 11.31
N ASP A 59 0.89 32.17 12.21
CA ASP A 59 0.57 31.06 13.11
C ASP A 59 -0.10 29.95 12.30
N TYR A 60 0.22 28.69 12.62
CA TYR A 60 -0.34 27.54 11.91
C TYR A 60 -0.73 26.39 12.84
N SER A 61 -1.67 25.58 12.37
CA SER A 61 -2.13 24.36 13.03
C SER A 61 -2.16 23.18 12.06
N VAL A 62 -1.67 22.04 12.55
CA VAL A 62 -1.63 20.77 11.82
C VAL A 62 -2.41 19.71 12.58
N VAL A 63 -3.36 19.07 11.90
CA VAL A 63 -4.13 17.94 12.46
C VAL A 63 -3.87 16.71 11.62
N ILE A 64 -3.34 15.65 12.23
CA ILE A 64 -3.08 14.37 11.56
C ILE A 64 -4.32 13.47 11.69
N HIS A 65 -4.93 13.14 10.55
CA HIS A 65 -6.12 12.28 10.48
C HIS A 65 -5.77 10.81 10.38
N ASN A 66 -4.62 10.49 9.78
CA ASN A 66 -4.17 9.11 9.63
C ASN A 66 -2.64 9.01 9.74
N ARG A 67 -2.18 8.35 10.80
CA ARG A 67 -0.74 8.19 11.08
C ARG A 67 -0.03 7.26 10.10
N LEU A 68 -0.74 6.33 9.45
CA LEU A 68 -0.16 5.37 8.51
C LEU A 68 0.20 6.08 7.19
N THR A 69 -0.77 6.78 6.60
CA THR A 69 -0.59 7.53 5.35
C THR A 69 -0.02 8.93 5.56
N GLY A 70 0.06 9.40 6.80
CA GLY A 70 0.45 10.78 7.11
C GLY A 70 -0.56 11.83 6.63
N SER A 71 -1.82 11.44 6.40
CA SER A 71 -2.87 12.37 5.98
C SER A 71 -3.13 13.42 7.06
N TYR A 72 -3.27 14.67 6.63
CA TYR A 72 -3.36 15.82 7.52
C TYR A 72 -4.30 16.90 6.98
N SER A 73 -4.69 17.83 7.84
CA SER A 73 -5.18 19.15 7.48
C SER A 73 -4.24 20.22 8.03
N PHE A 74 -4.00 21.25 7.23
CA PHE A 74 -3.17 22.39 7.57
C PHE A 74 -4.02 23.66 7.50
N ASN A 75 -3.90 24.52 8.50
CA ASN A 75 -4.54 25.82 8.54
C ASN A 75 -3.52 26.85 9.02
N ALA A 76 -3.34 27.93 8.27
CA ALA A 76 -2.49 29.07 8.62
C ALA A 76 -3.36 30.33 8.74
N ASN A 77 -3.00 31.21 9.68
CA ASN A 77 -3.75 32.40 10.05
C ASN A 77 -2.92 33.67 9.93
#